data_AF-A0A2G6KG47-F1
#
_entry.id   AF-A0A2G6KG47-F1
#
_cell.length_a   1.000
_cell.length_b   1.000
_cell.length_c   1.000
_cell.angle_alpha   90.00
_cell.angle_beta   90.00
_cell.angle_gamma   90.00
#
_symmetry.space_group_name_H-M   'P 1'
#
loop_
_entity.id
_entity.type
_entity.pdbx_description
1 polymer ?
#
loop_
_entity_poly.entity_id
_entity_poly.type
_entity_poly.pdbx_seq_one_letter_code
_entity_poly.pdbx_strand_id
1 'polypeptide(L)'
;MSIDTPQASGNDEHASVSDVVDFVKAYAEQETVGPLKSAGRWIAYGSAGAIVLGLGLLLIIVGLLRLIQVEWTTVADPTGKLSWLPYLIVLVVCVIVIKVALGQIPKKFLNKEDK
;
A
#
# COMPACT_ATOMS: atom_id res chain seq x y z
N MET A 1 31.30 -51.27 -50.90
CA MET A 1 30.00 -50.81 -50.38
C MET A 1 30.09 -50.88 -48.88
N SER A 2 30.58 -49.81 -48.24
CA SER A 2 30.72 -49.72 -46.79
C SER A 2 29.48 -49.00 -46.27
N ILE A 3 28.69 -49.70 -45.45
CA ILE A 3 27.56 -49.09 -44.75
C ILE A 3 28.13 -48.47 -43.48
N ASP A 4 28.31 -47.15 -43.49
CA ASP A 4 28.56 -46.40 -42.27
C ASP A 4 27.29 -46.47 -41.42
N THR A 5 27.39 -47.20 -40.32
CA THR A 5 26.34 -47.31 -39.31
C THR A 5 26.37 -46.02 -38.49
N PRO A 6 25.28 -45.23 -38.41
CA PRO A 6 25.25 -44.10 -37.49
C PRO A 6 25.31 -44.64 -36.05
N GLN A 7 26.43 -44.43 -35.37
CA GLN A 7 26.50 -44.63 -33.94
C GLN A 7 25.51 -43.67 -33.26
N ALA A 8 24.44 -44.22 -32.72
CA ALA A 8 23.63 -43.57 -31.71
C ALA A 8 24.51 -43.41 -30.46
N SER A 9 25.16 -42.25 -30.36
CA SER A 9 25.89 -41.82 -29.18
C SER A 9 24.90 -41.55 -28.06
N GLY A 10 24.65 -42.57 -27.24
CA GLY A 10 23.78 -42.51 -26.08
C GLY A 10 24.23 -41.48 -25.06
N ASN A 11 23.56 -40.33 -25.08
CA ASN A 11 23.48 -39.37 -23.97
C ASN A 11 22.05 -38.77 -23.84
N ASP A 12 21.03 -39.45 -24.37
CA ASP A 12 19.67 -38.90 -24.53
C ASP A 12 18.75 -39.10 -23.32
N GLU A 13 19.22 -39.71 -22.21
CA GLU A 13 18.35 -40.06 -21.07
C GLU A 13 18.32 -38.99 -19.95
N HIS A 14 19.18 -37.96 -20.03
CA HIS A 14 19.19 -36.85 -19.07
C HIS A 14 18.35 -35.63 -19.49
N ALA A 15 17.65 -35.71 -20.63
CA ALA A 15 16.68 -34.70 -21.09
C ALA A 15 15.29 -34.83 -20.44
N SER A 16 15.10 -35.71 -19.44
CA SER A 16 13.74 -36.14 -19.06
C SER A 16 13.15 -35.52 -17.79
N VAL A 17 13.97 -34.94 -16.90
CA VAL A 17 13.46 -34.39 -15.63
C VAL A 17 13.95 -32.97 -15.37
N SER A 18 15.20 -32.65 -15.70
CA SER A 18 15.73 -31.28 -15.59
C SER A 18 14.95 -30.32 -16.47
N ASP A 19 14.70 -30.70 -17.72
CA ASP A 19 13.99 -29.84 -18.67
C ASP A 19 12.55 -29.57 -18.23
N VAL A 20 11.86 -30.56 -17.66
CA VAL A 20 10.48 -30.41 -17.15
C VAL A 20 10.44 -29.50 -15.93
N VAL A 21 11.42 -29.62 -15.02
CA VAL A 21 11.57 -28.73 -13.87
C VAL A 21 11.88 -27.30 -14.33
N ASP A 22 12.74 -27.13 -15.32
CA ASP A 22 13.07 -25.82 -15.89
C ASP A 22 11.85 -25.18 -16.59
N PHE A 23 11.02 -25.97 -17.29
CA PHE A 23 9.77 -25.47 -17.87
C PHE A 23 8.74 -25.05 -16.81
N VAL A 24 8.56 -25.82 -15.73
CA VAL A 24 7.65 -25.47 -14.63
C VAL A 24 8.14 -24.22 -13.90
N LYS A 25 9.45 -24.12 -13.65
CA LYS A 25 10.07 -22.94 -13.04
C LYS A 25 9.90 -21.70 -13.91
N ALA A 26 10.17 -21.81 -15.21
CA ALA A 26 9.98 -20.73 -16.17
C ALA A 26 8.51 -20.27 -16.26
N TYR A 27 7.56 -21.21 -16.15
CA TYR A 27 6.13 -20.90 -16.14
C TYR A 27 5.70 -20.21 -14.84
N ALA A 28 6.16 -20.70 -13.69
CA ALA A 28 5.92 -20.06 -12.41
C ALA A 28 6.49 -18.64 -12.37
N GLU A 29 7.68 -18.41 -12.94
CA GLU A 29 8.23 -17.06 -13.10
C GLU A 29 7.42 -16.23 -14.10
N GLN A 30 6.96 -16.79 -15.22
CA GLN A 30 6.12 -16.06 -16.18
C GLN A 30 4.76 -15.63 -15.60
N GLU A 31 4.10 -16.53 -14.88
CA GLU A 31 2.81 -16.26 -14.26
C GLU A 31 2.92 -15.39 -13.01
N THR A 32 4.06 -15.35 -12.30
CA THR A 32 4.20 -14.56 -11.07
C THR A 32 4.88 -13.20 -11.26
N VAL A 33 5.79 -13.06 -12.22
CA VAL A 33 6.51 -11.80 -12.45
C VAL A 33 5.60 -10.71 -13.02
N GLY A 34 4.62 -11.08 -13.86
CA GLY A 34 3.60 -10.15 -14.35
C GLY A 34 2.74 -9.53 -13.22
N PRO A 35 2.11 -10.37 -12.37
CA PRO A 35 1.37 -9.92 -11.20
C PRO A 35 2.24 -9.17 -10.18
N LEU A 36 3.45 -9.64 -9.91
CA LEU A 36 4.31 -9.03 -8.87
C LEU A 36 4.78 -7.62 -9.28
N LYS A 37 5.13 -7.42 -10.55
CA LYS A 37 5.53 -6.11 -11.07
C LYS A 37 4.36 -5.12 -11.08
N SER A 38 3.14 -5.58 -11.39
CA SER A 38 1.95 -4.73 -11.34
C SER A 38 1.53 -4.40 -9.91
N ALA A 39 1.56 -5.37 -8.99
CA ALA A 39 1.32 -5.15 -7.56
C ALA A 39 2.32 -4.17 -6.94
N GLY A 40 3.61 -4.31 -7.25
CA GLY A 40 4.64 -3.37 -6.78
C GLY A 40 4.39 -1.93 -7.23
N ARG A 41 3.91 -1.75 -8.47
CA ARG A 41 3.54 -0.42 -8.99
C ARG A 41 2.32 0.17 -8.26
N TRP A 42 1.31 -0.64 -7.97
CA TRP A 42 0.14 -0.21 -7.21
C TRP A 42 0.48 0.18 -5.77
N ILE A 43 1.34 -0.59 -5.10
CA ILE A 43 1.83 -0.26 -3.75
C ILE A 43 2.64 1.03 -3.78
N ALA A 44 3.50 1.23 -4.79
CA ALA A 44 4.28 2.45 -4.92
C ALA A 44 3.41 3.70 -5.13
N TYR A 45 2.37 3.62 -5.97
CA TYR A 45 1.43 4.73 -6.12
C TYR A 45 0.54 4.92 -4.88
N GLY A 46 0.14 3.84 -4.23
CA GLY A 46 -0.62 3.87 -2.99
C GLY A 46 0.16 4.53 -1.85
N SER A 47 1.43 4.20 -1.69
CA SER A 47 2.29 4.79 -0.66
C SER A 47 2.61 6.26 -0.96
N ALA A 48 2.91 6.61 -2.21
CA ALA A 48 3.11 8.00 -2.61
C ALA A 48 1.84 8.84 -2.35
N GLY A 49 0.67 8.30 -2.72
CA GLY A 49 -0.62 8.95 -2.44
C GLY A 49 -0.89 9.10 -0.95
N ALA A 50 -0.61 8.07 -0.14
CA ALA A 50 -0.76 8.13 1.31
C ALA A 50 0.14 9.20 1.95
N ILE A 51 1.38 9.36 1.47
CA ILE A 51 2.30 10.40 1.94
C ILE A 51 1.76 11.79 1.61
N VAL A 52 1.36 12.02 0.36
CA VAL A 52 0.83 13.32 -0.08
C VAL A 52 -0.46 13.67 0.68
N LEU A 53 -1.38 12.72 0.83
CA LEU A 53 -2.62 12.93 1.60
C LEU A 53 -2.34 13.16 3.09
N GLY A 54 -1.41 12.39 3.68
CA GLY A 54 -1.01 12.57 5.08
C GLY A 54 -0.41 13.95 5.33
N LEU A 55 0.48 14.41 4.45
CA LEU A 55 1.06 15.75 4.50
C LEU A 55 0.00 16.85 4.32
N GLY A 56 -0.88 16.71 3.33
CA GLY A 56 -1.97 17.67 3.11
C GLY A 56 -2.89 17.79 4.32
N LEU A 57 -3.27 16.64 4.90
CA LEU A 57 -4.08 16.61 6.11
C LEU A 57 -3.37 17.25 7.31
N LEU A 58 -2.07 17.01 7.47
CA LEU A 58 -1.26 17.62 8.53
C LEU A 58 -1.22 19.15 8.38
N LEU A 59 -1.02 19.65 7.16
CA LEU A 59 -1.05 21.09 6.88
C LEU A 59 -2.42 21.71 7.16
N ILE A 60 -3.51 21.01 6.84
CA ILE A 60 -4.87 21.48 7.16
C ILE A 60 -5.09 21.56 8.67
N ILE A 61 -4.68 20.54 9.43
CA ILE A 61 -4.85 20.52 10.90
C ILE A 61 -4.04 21.65 11.54
N VAL A 62 -2.79 21.85 11.13
CA VAL A 62 -1.94 22.93 11.64
C VAL A 62 -2.49 24.31 11.21
N GLY A 63 -2.96 24.43 9.97
CA GLY A 63 -3.58 25.65 9.46
C GLY A 63 -4.86 26.02 10.23
N LEU A 64 -5.71 25.03 10.51
CA LEU A 64 -6.93 25.21 11.31
C LEU A 64 -6.59 25.63 12.74
N LEU A 65 -5.62 24.99 13.37
CA LEU A 65 -5.14 25.39 14.70
C LEU A 65 -4.68 26.85 14.69
N ARG A 66 -3.92 27.24 13.67
CA ARG A 66 -3.42 28.60 13.55
C ARG A 66 -4.55 29.61 13.35
N LEU A 67 -5.55 29.30 12.52
CA LEU A 67 -6.72 30.15 12.31
C LEU A 67 -7.46 30.38 13.63
N ILE A 68 -7.77 29.29 14.35
CA ILE A 68 -8.47 29.37 15.63
C ILE A 68 -7.65 30.17 16.64
N GLN A 69 -6.33 29.94 16.71
CA GLN A 69 -5.46 30.68 17.64
C GLN A 69 -5.43 32.19 17.36
N VAL A 70 -5.32 32.62 16.10
CA VAL A 70 -5.26 34.06 15.75
C VAL A 70 -6.54 34.79 16.12
N GLU A 71 -7.69 34.20 15.79
CA GLU A 71 -8.99 34.79 16.14
C GLU A 71 -9.20 34.74 17.66
N TRP A 72 -8.80 33.64 18.32
CA TRP A 72 -8.97 33.46 19.76
C TRP A 72 -8.16 34.45 20.59
N THR A 73 -6.88 34.67 20.27
CA THR A 73 -6.04 35.61 20.99
C THR A 73 -6.43 37.06 20.75
N THR A 74 -7.03 37.37 19.59
CA THR A 74 -7.43 38.74 19.24
C THR A 74 -8.80 39.10 19.80
N VAL A 75 -9.76 38.18 19.77
CA VAL A 75 -11.18 38.49 20.04
C VAL A 75 -11.69 37.85 21.34
N ALA A 76 -11.35 36.60 21.61
CA ALA A 76 -11.99 35.80 22.67
C ALA A 76 -11.26 35.86 24.01
N ASP A 77 -9.93 35.84 24.02
CA ASP A 77 -9.14 35.89 25.24
C ASP A 77 -7.79 36.62 25.04
N PRO A 78 -7.80 37.96 25.07
CA PRO A 78 -6.59 38.76 24.96
C PRO A 78 -5.64 38.60 26.16
N THR A 79 -6.15 38.09 27.30
CA THR A 79 -5.37 37.93 28.54
C THR A 79 -4.65 36.57 28.58
N GLY A 80 -4.98 35.64 27.68
CA GLY A 80 -4.30 34.35 27.52
C GLY A 80 -4.63 33.26 28.56
N LYS A 81 -5.69 33.47 29.36
CA LYS A 81 -6.12 32.53 30.42
C LYS A 81 -6.67 31.20 29.87
N LEU A 82 -7.17 31.20 28.65
CA LEU A 82 -7.77 30.08 27.91
C LEU A 82 -6.96 29.68 26.68
N SER A 83 -5.64 29.94 26.69
CA SER A 83 -4.73 29.58 25.59
C SER A 83 -4.69 28.07 25.28
N TRP A 84 -5.10 27.21 26.21
CA TRP A 84 -5.19 25.76 26.03
C TRP A 84 -6.40 25.31 25.19
N LEU A 85 -7.46 26.12 25.11
CA LEU A 85 -8.73 25.72 24.50
C LEU A 85 -8.66 25.50 22.98
N PRO A 86 -7.96 26.33 22.19
CA PRO A 86 -7.75 26.07 20.75
C PRO A 86 -7.14 24.69 20.47
N TYR A 87 -6.20 24.26 21.31
CA TYR A 87 -5.56 22.95 21.17
C TYR A 87 -6.54 21.82 21.46
N LEU A 88 -7.44 21.97 22.46
CA LEU A 88 -8.47 20.98 22.76
C LEU A 88 -9.46 20.85 21.59
N ILE A 89 -9.89 21.97 21.00
CA ILE A 89 -10.80 21.96 19.84
C ILE A 89 -10.18 21.20 18.66
N VAL A 90 -8.92 21.49 18.33
CA VAL A 90 -8.22 20.80 17.23
C VAL A 90 -7.99 19.33 17.55
N LEU A 91 -7.74 18.98 18.81
CA LEU A 91 -7.65 17.58 19.23
C LEU A 91 -8.95 16.82 18.98
N VAL A 92 -10.11 17.42 19.28
CA VAL A 92 -11.42 16.83 18.97
C VAL A 92 -11.59 16.64 17.45
N VAL A 93 -11.19 17.64 16.64
CA VAL A 93 -11.21 17.52 15.17
C VAL A 93 -10.35 16.34 14.70
N CYS A 94 -9.15 16.16 15.24
CA CYS A 94 -8.30 15.00 14.92
C CYS A 94 -8.98 13.67 15.25
N VAL A 95 -9.64 13.57 16.40
CA VAL A 95 -10.38 12.34 16.79
C VAL A 95 -11.52 12.05 15.79
N ILE A 96 -12.24 13.09 15.34
CA ILE A 96 -13.30 12.95 14.35
C ILE A 96 -12.72 12.45 13.02
N VAL A 97 -11.62 13.04 12.55
CA VAL A 97 -10.94 12.62 11.32
C VAL A 97 -10.49 11.17 11.41
N ILE A 98 -9.92 10.74 12.53
CA ILE A 98 -9.53 9.34 12.76
C ILE A 98 -10.76 8.42 12.70
N LYS A 99 -11.86 8.79 13.36
CA LYS A 99 -13.12 8.02 13.32
C LYS A 99 -13.66 7.87 11.90
N VAL A 100 -13.62 8.96 11.11
CA VAL A 100 -14.02 8.92 9.69
C VAL A 100 -13.09 8.03 8.89
N ALA A 101 -11.77 8.16 9.05
CA ALA A 101 -10.78 7.34 8.36
C ALA A 101 -10.97 5.84 8.67
N LEU A 102 -11.21 5.49 9.94
CA LEU A 102 -11.53 4.11 10.35
C LEU A 102 -12.87 3.63 9.77
N GLY A 103 -13.84 4.53 9.63
CA GLY A 103 -15.15 4.23 9.02
C GLY A 103 -15.08 3.91 7.53
N GLN A 104 -14.07 4.42 6.82
CA GLN A 104 -13.86 4.15 5.39
C GLN A 104 -13.27 2.77 5.11
N ILE A 105 -12.83 2.02 6.12
CA ILE A 105 -12.31 0.66 5.94
C ILE A 105 -13.48 -0.28 5.65
N PRO A 106 -13.59 -0.86 4.44
CA PRO A 106 -14.75 -1.66 4.07
C PRO A 106 -14.81 -2.96 4.88
N LYS A 107 -15.86 -3.12 5.68
CA LYS A 107 -16.11 -4.29 6.55
C LYS A 107 -16.51 -5.57 5.79
N LYS A 108 -16.49 -5.54 4.45
CA LYS A 108 -17.09 -6.55 3.55
C LYS A 108 -16.37 -7.91 3.55
N PHE A 109 -15.24 -8.06 4.25
CA PHE A 109 -14.46 -9.30 4.30
C PHE A 109 -14.66 -10.12 5.58
N LEU A 110 -15.44 -9.66 6.56
CA LEU A 110 -15.65 -10.36 7.83
C LEU A 110 -16.95 -11.17 7.90
N ASN A 111 -17.80 -11.12 6.86
CA ASN A 111 -19.06 -11.87 6.82
C ASN A 111 -19.16 -12.67 5.51
N LYS A 112 -18.38 -13.75 5.43
CA LYS A 112 -18.66 -14.89 4.55
C LYS A 112 -18.86 -16.09 5.46
N GLU A 113 -20.04 -16.17 6.05
CA GLU A 113 -20.56 -17.46 6.50
C GLU A 113 -21.11 -18.17 5.26
N ASP A 114 -20.71 -19.44 5.12
CA ASP A 114 -21.02 -20.37 4.05
C ASP A 114 -22.47 -20.32 3.55
N LYS A 115 -22.62 -20.33 2.22
CA LYS A 115 -23.74 -20.97 1.54
C LYS A 115 -23.25 -21.67 0.29
#